data_AF-A0A8J3ALI7-F1
#
_entry.id   AF-A0A8J3ALI7-F1
#
_cell.length_a   1.000
_cell.length_b   1.000
_cell.length_c   1.000
_cell.angle_alpha   90.00
_cell.angle_beta   90.00
_cell.angle_gamma   90.00
#
_symmetry.space_group_name_H-M   'P 1'
#
loop_
_entity.id
_entity.type
_entity.pdbx_description
1 polymer ?
#
loop_
_entity_poly.entity_id
_entity_poly.type
_entity_poly.pdbx_seq_one_letter_code
_entity_poly.pdbx_strand_id
1 'polypeptide(L)'
;MRVLIEEYLRERISTYYKGKFWKRLIKDIKNKNSNIHIKSEDKHIPYINKPGIAFSFDDSFRINDWYKYGKDLFGFYDVKVTFNINAFHHFEGQREHTQKEIDMLIDLQSKGHEIAHHGFKHENAVNYSNEFGLNNWVEHEIKPLFKWIENQSHSKTKEKFKKPVTYSFPYVSYTESHILELVSKYFKVVRGGFSDRNNLVGFNHTGYAPSIGIDEIVLSDVDYVKKILRIAKELGTNVIFMCHSILPDEVDWNDFGWEEQSLESGKYRISPKTIQDIIDEAKNIDLEFYTTSEIAGVATFIDRNMESSIREIISNPLEQWISISELSKITELDLSGKNISNLDGIQYFLNLEKLNLSNNNITDFRLLEKLPKLKKIDLSNNLESKNETFYHSKKIAE
;
A
#
# COMPACT_ATOMS: atom_id res chain seq x y z
N MET A 1 -1.67 44.93 3.15
CA MET A 1 -2.54 44.94 1.95
C MET A 1 -1.79 44.48 0.69
N ARG A 2 -0.64 45.04 0.31
CA ARG A 2 0.18 44.55 -0.83
C ARG A 2 0.68 43.10 -0.69
N VAL A 3 1.22 42.74 0.48
CA VAL A 3 1.71 41.36 0.76
C VAL A 3 0.59 40.33 0.64
N LEU A 4 -0.57 40.61 1.24
CA LEU A 4 -1.77 39.74 1.14
C LEU A 4 -2.28 39.58 -0.30
N ILE A 5 -2.14 40.61 -1.15
CA ILE A 5 -2.52 40.54 -2.56
C ILE A 5 -1.50 39.68 -3.35
N GLU A 6 -0.21 39.79 -3.04
CA GLU A 6 0.84 38.99 -3.69
C GLU A 6 0.78 37.51 -3.31
N GLU A 7 0.52 37.18 -2.04
CA GLU A 7 0.29 35.81 -1.58
C GLU A 7 -0.97 35.21 -2.23
N TYR A 8 -2.08 35.96 -2.22
CA TYR A 8 -3.31 35.56 -2.89
C TYR A 8 -3.12 35.31 -4.39
N LEU A 9 -2.34 36.15 -5.08
CA LEU A 9 -2.02 35.96 -6.49
C LEU A 9 -1.11 34.74 -6.72
N ARG A 10 -0.09 34.52 -5.86
CA ARG A 10 0.78 33.32 -5.94
C ARG A 10 -0.01 32.03 -5.73
N GLU A 11 -0.92 32.01 -4.75
CA GLU A 11 -1.80 30.86 -4.51
C GLU A 11 -2.74 30.61 -5.68
N ARG A 12 -3.40 31.64 -6.24
CA ARG A 12 -4.27 31.45 -7.41
C ARG A 12 -3.51 30.99 -8.65
N ILE A 13 -2.31 31.53 -8.88
CA ILE A 13 -1.43 31.11 -9.98
C ILE A 13 -1.01 29.64 -9.76
N SER A 14 -0.63 29.26 -8.54
CA SER A 14 -0.31 27.88 -8.18
C SER A 14 -1.49 26.93 -8.41
N THR A 15 -2.68 27.27 -7.91
CA THR A 15 -3.91 26.49 -8.11
C THR A 15 -4.30 26.35 -9.58
N TYR A 16 -4.11 27.40 -10.38
CA TYR A 16 -4.33 27.34 -11.83
C TYR A 16 -3.40 26.32 -12.51
N TYR A 17 -2.09 26.34 -12.19
CA TYR A 17 -1.14 25.39 -12.76
C TYR A 17 -1.38 23.96 -12.27
N LYS A 18 -1.72 23.76 -10.99
CA LYS A 18 -2.14 22.46 -10.46
C LYS A 18 -3.37 21.93 -11.22
N GLY A 19 -4.41 22.75 -11.39
CA GLY A 19 -5.59 22.36 -12.15
C GLY A 19 -5.29 22.01 -13.62
N LYS A 20 -4.37 22.74 -14.27
CA LYS A 20 -3.92 22.42 -15.63
C LYS A 20 -3.16 21.09 -15.69
N PHE A 21 -2.30 20.81 -14.69
CA PHE A 21 -1.62 19.53 -14.55
C PHE A 21 -2.62 18.38 -14.47
N TRP A 22 -3.60 18.44 -13.54
CA TRP A 22 -4.59 17.37 -13.37
C TRP A 22 -5.48 17.17 -14.61
N LYS A 23 -5.90 18.25 -15.28
CA LYS A 23 -6.66 18.14 -16.54
C LYS A 23 -5.85 17.44 -17.63
N ARG A 24 -4.55 17.75 -17.74
CA ARG A 24 -3.65 17.08 -18.69
C ARG A 24 -3.46 15.61 -18.30
N LEU A 25 -3.20 15.32 -17.03
CA LEU A 25 -3.07 13.96 -16.50
C LEU A 25 -4.27 13.08 -16.87
N ILE A 26 -5.49 13.55 -16.59
CA ILE A 26 -6.72 12.83 -16.91
C ILE A 26 -6.85 12.61 -18.42
N LYS A 27 -6.55 13.63 -19.23
CA LYS A 27 -6.58 13.51 -20.69
C LYS A 27 -5.59 12.45 -21.18
N ASP A 28 -4.38 12.45 -20.63
CA ASP A 28 -3.31 11.53 -21.01
C ASP A 28 -3.63 10.09 -20.59
N ILE A 29 -4.21 9.89 -19.39
CA ILE A 29 -4.71 8.59 -18.94
C ILE A 29 -5.78 8.08 -19.91
N LYS A 30 -6.79 8.90 -20.26
CA LYS A 30 -7.85 8.49 -21.19
C LYS A 30 -7.31 8.14 -22.57
N ASN A 31 -6.44 8.99 -23.12
CA ASN A 31 -5.89 8.80 -24.46
C ASN A 31 -5.05 7.52 -24.56
N LYS A 32 -4.24 7.21 -23.56
CA LYS A 32 -3.36 6.02 -23.60
C LYS A 32 -4.12 4.72 -23.42
N ASN A 33 -5.34 4.78 -22.88
CA ASN A 33 -6.18 3.62 -22.65
C ASN A 33 -7.41 3.59 -23.59
N SER A 34 -7.44 4.43 -24.64
CA SER A 34 -8.60 4.57 -25.54
C SER A 34 -8.96 3.30 -26.31
N ASN A 35 -8.01 2.37 -26.45
CA ASN A 35 -8.19 1.12 -27.17
C ASN A 35 -8.57 -0.06 -26.26
N ILE A 36 -8.65 0.16 -24.94
CA ILE A 36 -9.01 -0.87 -23.97
C ILE A 36 -10.53 -0.87 -23.82
N HIS A 37 -11.22 -1.71 -24.59
CA HIS A 37 -12.64 -1.98 -24.42
C HIS A 37 -12.83 -3.24 -23.58
N ILE A 38 -13.14 -3.08 -22.29
CA ILE A 38 -13.62 -4.18 -21.46
C ILE A 38 -15.04 -4.52 -21.92
N LYS A 39 -15.24 -5.73 -22.45
CA LYS A 39 -16.58 -6.23 -22.77
C LYS A 39 -17.36 -6.39 -21.46
N SER A 40 -18.56 -5.85 -21.41
CA SER A 40 -19.46 -5.83 -20.24
C SER A 40 -19.96 -7.22 -19.75
N GLU A 41 -19.41 -8.31 -20.28
CA GLU A 41 -19.87 -9.69 -20.03
C GLU A 41 -19.08 -10.42 -18.93
N ASP A 42 -17.93 -9.90 -18.47
CA ASP A 42 -17.18 -10.48 -17.34
C ASP A 42 -17.73 -10.01 -15.98
N LYS A 43 -18.97 -10.41 -15.66
CA LYS A 43 -19.70 -9.97 -14.45
C LYS A 43 -19.29 -10.63 -13.13
N HIS A 44 -18.19 -11.39 -13.08
CA HIS A 44 -17.59 -11.83 -11.83
C HIS A 44 -16.07 -11.72 -11.90
N ILE A 45 -15.58 -10.49 -11.73
CA ILE A 45 -14.17 -10.27 -11.46
C ILE A 45 -13.91 -10.66 -9.99
N PRO A 46 -13.06 -11.66 -9.71
CA PRO A 46 -12.72 -12.05 -8.34
C PRO A 46 -12.08 -10.88 -7.57
N TYR A 47 -12.13 -10.92 -6.22
CA TYR A 47 -11.59 -9.86 -5.33
C TYR A 47 -10.19 -9.32 -5.70
N ILE A 48 -9.32 -10.18 -6.25
CA ILE A 48 -7.92 -9.86 -6.61
C ILE A 48 -7.71 -9.41 -8.05
N ASN A 49 -8.78 -9.36 -8.85
CA ASN A 49 -8.72 -8.73 -10.17
C ASN A 49 -9.64 -7.51 -10.24
N LYS A 50 -10.33 -7.17 -9.14
CA LYS A 50 -11.13 -5.95 -9.08
C LYS A 50 -10.20 -4.75 -9.22
N PRO A 51 -10.60 -3.72 -9.98
CA PRO A 51 -9.88 -2.46 -9.96
C PRO A 51 -9.85 -1.91 -8.53
N GLY A 52 -8.74 -1.27 -8.17
CA GLY A 52 -8.54 -0.79 -6.82
C GLY A 52 -7.63 0.42 -6.70
N ILE A 53 -7.34 0.76 -5.45
CA ILE A 53 -6.52 1.88 -5.04
C ILE A 53 -5.48 1.40 -4.04
N ALA A 54 -4.26 1.95 -4.12
CA ALA A 54 -3.26 1.83 -3.06
C ALA A 54 -2.81 3.22 -2.61
N PHE A 55 -2.73 3.41 -1.30
CA PHE A 55 -2.04 4.56 -0.72
C PHE A 55 -0.60 4.18 -0.37
N SER A 56 0.33 5.06 -0.71
CA SER A 56 1.76 4.90 -0.45
C SER A 56 2.30 6.17 0.20
N PHE A 57 2.78 6.04 1.44
CA PHE A 57 3.29 7.15 2.23
C PHE A 57 4.81 7.10 2.31
N ASP A 58 5.47 8.11 1.77
CA ASP A 58 6.92 8.29 1.81
C ASP A 58 7.34 9.05 3.07
N ASP A 59 8.57 8.81 3.50
CA ASP A 59 9.24 9.47 4.62
C ASP A 59 8.78 9.11 6.04
N SER A 60 9.56 8.26 6.70
CA SER A 60 9.26 7.73 8.04
C SER A 60 9.44 8.72 9.20
N PHE A 61 9.59 10.02 8.94
CA PHE A 61 9.70 11.03 10.01
C PHE A 61 8.37 11.48 10.62
N ARG A 62 7.23 11.03 10.07
CA ARG A 62 5.89 11.24 10.66
C ARG A 62 5.23 9.95 11.15
N ILE A 63 6.02 9.03 11.70
CA ILE A 63 5.51 7.74 12.19
C ILE A 63 4.37 7.90 13.20
N ASN A 64 4.39 8.93 14.06
CA ASN A 64 3.30 9.11 15.03
C ASN A 64 1.94 9.34 14.34
N ASP A 65 1.91 10.14 13.28
CA ASP A 65 0.70 10.39 12.51
C ASP A 65 0.30 9.18 11.68
N TRP A 66 1.28 8.53 11.03
CA TRP A 66 1.04 7.24 10.35
C TRP A 66 0.46 6.20 11.29
N TYR A 67 0.97 6.10 12.51
CA TYR A 67 0.50 5.15 13.51
C TYR A 67 -0.93 5.46 13.96
N LYS A 68 -1.21 6.74 14.25
CA LYS A 68 -2.54 7.21 14.63
C LYS A 68 -3.55 6.92 13.52
N TYR A 69 -3.34 7.43 12.32
CA TYR A 69 -4.31 7.29 11.22
C TYR A 69 -4.30 5.90 10.58
N GLY A 70 -3.18 5.19 10.61
CA GLY A 70 -3.09 3.75 10.34
C GLY A 70 -4.09 2.96 11.15
N LYS A 71 -4.13 3.20 12.46
CA LYS A 71 -5.05 2.49 13.36
C LYS A 71 -6.48 3.02 13.30
N ASP A 72 -6.63 4.34 13.36
CA ASP A 72 -7.93 4.95 13.60
C ASP A 72 -8.70 5.12 12.28
N LEU A 73 -8.09 5.75 11.28
CA LEU A 73 -8.76 6.04 10.01
C LEU A 73 -8.78 4.80 9.10
N PHE A 74 -7.60 4.28 8.77
CA PHE A 74 -7.50 3.15 7.84
C PHE A 74 -8.04 1.85 8.47
N GLY A 75 -7.78 1.63 9.76
CA GLY A 75 -8.39 0.51 10.48
C GLY A 75 -9.91 0.56 10.55
N PHE A 76 -10.53 1.75 10.73
CA PHE A 76 -12.00 1.88 10.70
C PHE A 76 -12.58 1.48 9.34
N TYR A 77 -11.89 1.84 8.25
CA TYR A 77 -12.35 1.53 6.90
C TYR A 77 -11.89 0.17 6.37
N ASP A 78 -11.12 -0.62 7.14
CA ASP A 78 -10.49 -1.86 6.68
C ASP A 78 -9.62 -1.64 5.43
N VAL A 79 -8.80 -0.58 5.46
CA VAL A 79 -7.92 -0.17 4.37
C VAL A 79 -6.48 -0.47 4.72
N LYS A 80 -5.78 -1.18 3.83
CA LYS A 80 -4.33 -1.39 3.92
C LYS A 80 -3.58 -0.33 3.13
N VAL A 81 -2.35 -0.07 3.55
CA VAL A 81 -1.55 1.07 3.10
C VAL A 81 -0.08 0.65 3.04
N THR A 82 0.70 1.23 2.14
CA THR A 82 2.16 1.08 2.09
C THR A 82 2.84 2.26 2.77
N PHE A 83 3.69 2.00 3.75
CA PHE A 83 4.56 2.99 4.41
C PHE A 83 6.00 2.74 3.99
N ASN A 84 6.59 3.66 3.22
CA ASN A 84 7.97 3.56 2.72
C ASN A 84 8.92 4.17 3.76
N ILE A 85 9.79 3.34 4.33
CA ILE A 85 10.67 3.75 5.42
C ILE A 85 12.13 3.90 4.99
N ASN A 86 12.77 4.92 5.53
CA ASN A 86 14.21 5.14 5.60
C ASN A 86 14.70 4.93 7.04
N ALA A 87 15.99 4.67 7.25
CA ALA A 87 16.52 4.40 8.60
C ALA A 87 16.74 5.69 9.42
N PHE A 88 17.02 6.80 8.74
CA PHE A 88 17.35 8.07 9.38
C PHE A 88 16.36 9.18 9.07
N HIS A 89 15.97 9.93 10.09
CA HIS A 89 15.13 11.12 9.99
C HIS A 89 15.96 12.30 9.49
N HIS A 90 16.02 12.48 8.16
CA HIS A 90 16.94 13.46 7.54
C HIS A 90 16.61 14.93 7.86
N PHE A 91 15.37 15.24 8.24
CA PHE A 91 14.96 16.55 8.75
C PHE A 91 15.09 16.69 10.29
N GLU A 92 15.51 15.64 11.01
CA GLU A 92 15.64 15.64 12.47
C GLU A 92 17.10 15.35 12.89
N GLY A 93 18.04 16.08 12.29
CA GLY A 93 19.47 15.91 12.56
C GLY A 93 20.02 14.54 12.15
N GLN A 94 19.39 13.86 11.19
CA GLN A 94 19.76 12.52 10.73
C GLN A 94 19.79 11.48 11.87
N ARG A 95 18.90 11.58 12.85
CA ARG A 95 18.77 10.55 13.91
C ARG A 95 18.16 9.26 13.39
N GLU A 96 18.43 8.14 14.04
CA GLU A 96 17.72 6.88 13.81
C GLU A 96 16.33 6.86 14.48
N HIS A 97 15.52 5.88 14.08
CA HIS A 97 14.27 5.55 14.78
C HIS A 97 14.53 5.12 16.22
N THR A 98 13.70 5.61 17.13
CA THR A 98 13.59 5.10 18.49
C THR A 98 12.94 3.71 18.49
N GLN A 99 13.16 2.92 19.54
CA GLN A 99 12.48 1.63 19.70
C GLN A 99 10.95 1.76 19.69
N LYS A 100 10.41 2.89 20.18
CA LYS A 100 8.96 3.16 20.16
C LYS A 100 8.44 3.33 18.73
N GLU A 101 9.18 4.03 17.87
CA GLU A 101 8.84 4.20 16.45
C GLU A 101 8.94 2.86 15.70
N ILE A 102 9.94 2.03 16.02
CA ILE A 102 10.06 0.67 15.48
C ILE A 102 8.85 -0.19 15.90
N ASP A 103 8.46 -0.15 17.17
CA ASP A 103 7.28 -0.86 17.68
C ASP A 103 6.01 -0.42 16.94
N MET A 104 5.86 0.90 16.70
CA MET A 104 4.72 1.46 15.94
C MET A 104 4.67 0.97 14.50
N LEU A 105 5.79 0.96 13.79
CA LEU A 105 5.86 0.46 12.41
C LEU A 105 5.53 -1.03 12.35
N ILE A 106 6.02 -1.82 13.30
CA ILE A 106 5.73 -3.25 13.37
C ILE A 106 4.26 -3.51 13.74
N ASP A 107 3.68 -2.70 14.61
CA ASP A 107 2.25 -2.74 14.92
C ASP A 107 1.37 -2.36 13.72
N LEU A 108 1.84 -1.50 12.82
CA LEU A 108 1.15 -1.20 11.54
C LEU A 108 1.22 -2.43 10.63
N GLN A 109 2.40 -3.04 10.52
CA GLN A 109 2.59 -4.27 9.76
C GLN A 109 1.68 -5.41 10.24
N SER A 110 1.53 -5.58 11.55
CA SER A 110 0.65 -6.60 12.13
C SER A 110 -0.84 -6.33 11.90
N LYS A 111 -1.21 -5.14 11.39
CA LYS A 111 -2.57 -4.81 10.92
C LYS A 111 -2.73 -4.92 9.40
N GLY A 112 -1.73 -5.48 8.71
CA GLY A 112 -1.78 -5.72 7.27
C GLY A 112 -1.24 -4.57 6.42
N HIS A 113 -0.77 -3.48 7.03
CA HIS A 113 -0.06 -2.45 6.27
C HIS A 113 1.30 -2.99 5.76
N GLU A 114 1.72 -2.53 4.59
CA GLU A 114 3.05 -2.86 4.06
C GLU A 114 4.08 -1.89 4.62
N ILE A 115 5.20 -2.40 5.11
CA ILE A 115 6.41 -1.63 5.38
C ILE A 115 7.38 -1.83 4.20
N ALA A 116 7.58 -0.77 3.43
CA ALA A 116 8.35 -0.77 2.20
C ALA A 116 9.68 -0.02 2.36
N HIS A 117 10.57 -0.18 1.38
CA HIS A 117 11.93 0.36 1.42
C HIS A 117 11.98 1.74 0.73
N HIS A 118 12.60 2.73 1.39
CA HIS A 118 12.73 4.10 0.87
C HIS A 118 14.17 4.62 0.87
N GLY A 119 15.15 3.72 0.80
CA GLY A 119 16.57 4.09 0.91
C GLY A 119 17.03 4.26 2.35
N PHE A 120 18.29 3.97 2.62
CA PHE A 120 18.82 4.00 3.98
C PHE A 120 18.88 5.42 4.56
N LYS A 121 19.49 6.34 3.82
CA LYS A 121 19.67 7.74 4.22
C LYS A 121 18.80 8.72 3.43
N HIS A 122 17.90 8.20 2.58
CA HIS A 122 17.05 9.02 1.73
C HIS A 122 17.89 9.83 0.72
N GLU A 123 18.86 9.15 0.08
CA GLU A 123 19.75 9.77 -0.91
C GLU A 123 19.12 9.84 -2.30
N ASN A 124 19.44 10.91 -3.04
CA ASN A 124 19.02 11.06 -4.42
C ASN A 124 19.81 10.11 -5.33
N ALA A 125 19.13 9.08 -5.87
CA ALA A 125 19.80 8.00 -6.61
C ALA A 125 20.59 8.48 -7.83
N VAL A 126 20.04 9.43 -8.60
CA VAL A 126 20.70 9.97 -9.80
C VAL A 126 21.93 10.77 -9.43
N ASN A 127 21.82 11.69 -8.47
CA ASN A 127 22.94 12.53 -8.05
C ASN A 127 24.08 11.67 -7.48
N TYR A 128 23.75 10.76 -6.55
CA TYR A 128 24.72 9.86 -5.94
C TYR A 128 25.39 8.97 -7.00
N SER A 129 24.61 8.37 -7.90
CA SER A 129 25.14 7.48 -8.92
C SER A 129 25.98 8.20 -9.97
N ASN A 130 25.72 9.47 -10.25
CA ASN A 130 26.56 10.27 -11.15
C ASN A 130 27.94 10.56 -10.53
N GLU A 131 28.00 10.75 -9.22
CA GLU A 131 29.25 11.03 -8.51
C GLU A 131 30.03 9.75 -8.16
N PHE A 132 29.33 8.74 -7.66
CA PHE A 132 29.95 7.55 -7.07
C PHE A 132 29.65 6.24 -7.83
N GLY A 133 28.72 6.24 -8.78
CA GLY A 133 28.33 5.06 -9.55
C GLY A 133 27.15 4.28 -8.95
N LEU A 134 26.36 3.65 -9.84
CA LEU A 134 25.14 2.92 -9.50
C LEU A 134 25.35 1.78 -8.48
N ASN A 135 26.42 0.99 -8.65
CA ASN A 135 26.70 -0.11 -7.72
C ASN A 135 27.00 0.42 -6.31
N ASN A 136 27.74 1.53 -6.21
CA ASN A 136 28.04 2.14 -4.92
C ASN A 136 26.78 2.74 -4.28
N TRP A 137 25.84 3.27 -5.08
CA TRP A 137 24.54 3.68 -4.57
C TRP A 137 23.75 2.50 -3.97
N VAL A 138 23.73 1.33 -4.63
CA VAL A 138 23.09 0.12 -4.09
C VAL A 138 23.71 -0.33 -2.76
N GLU A 139 25.04 -0.33 -2.66
CA GLU A 139 25.77 -0.63 -1.42
C GLU A 139 25.53 0.43 -0.32
N HIS A 140 25.17 1.66 -0.69
CA HIS A 140 24.95 2.77 0.24
C HIS A 140 23.50 2.85 0.74
N GLU A 141 22.52 2.70 -0.14
CA GLU A 141 21.11 2.94 0.16
C GLU A 141 20.28 1.67 0.30
N ILE A 142 20.54 0.66 -0.54
CA ILE A 142 19.63 -0.49 -0.66
C ILE A 142 19.96 -1.57 0.36
N LYS A 143 21.18 -2.09 0.30
CA LYS A 143 21.62 -3.18 1.18
C LYS A 143 21.66 -2.78 2.66
N PRO A 144 22.14 -1.58 3.03
CA PRO A 144 22.20 -1.18 4.43
C PRO A 144 20.82 -1.08 5.09
N LEU A 145 19.79 -0.60 4.38
CA LEU A 145 18.45 -0.57 4.96
C LEU A 145 17.85 -1.96 5.11
N PHE A 146 18.07 -2.91 4.20
CA PHE A 146 17.67 -4.31 4.44
C PHE A 146 18.32 -4.85 5.73
N LYS A 147 19.63 -4.66 5.88
CA LYS A 147 20.36 -5.06 7.09
C LYS A 147 19.81 -4.37 8.34
N TRP A 148 19.46 -3.09 8.25
CA TRP A 148 18.86 -2.36 9.36
C TRP A 148 17.51 -2.96 9.75
N ILE A 149 16.61 -3.19 8.77
CA ILE A 149 15.29 -3.80 8.96
C ILE A 149 15.39 -5.18 9.60
N GLU A 150 16.30 -6.05 9.13
CA GLU A 150 16.48 -7.42 9.64
C GLU A 150 16.92 -7.49 11.11
N ASN A 151 17.60 -6.43 11.59
CA ASN A 151 18.07 -6.30 12.96
C ASN A 151 17.03 -5.70 13.91
N GLN A 152 15.90 -5.19 13.40
CA GLN A 152 14.85 -4.65 14.24
C GLN A 152 13.87 -5.73 14.70
N SER A 153 13.30 -5.51 15.88
CA SER A 153 12.18 -6.29 16.38
C SER A 153 11.33 -5.46 17.33
N HIS A 154 10.05 -5.78 17.40
CA HIS A 154 9.13 -5.17 18.34
C HIS A 154 9.55 -5.55 19.76
N SER A 155 9.67 -4.56 20.63
CA SER A 155 10.23 -4.70 21.98
C SER A 155 9.50 -5.74 22.84
N LYS A 156 8.17 -5.82 22.72
CA LYS A 156 7.31 -6.79 23.43
C LYS A 156 7.10 -8.11 22.68
N THR A 157 6.51 -8.08 21.48
CA THR A 157 6.11 -9.29 20.75
C THR A 157 7.28 -10.04 20.11
N LYS A 158 8.44 -9.38 19.99
CA LYS A 158 9.63 -9.86 19.25
C LYS A 158 9.36 -10.12 17.77
N GLU A 159 8.23 -9.63 17.25
CA GLU A 159 7.94 -9.61 15.83
C GLU A 159 9.02 -8.81 15.09
N LYS A 160 9.44 -9.31 13.93
CA LYS A 160 10.36 -8.61 13.03
C LYS A 160 9.59 -8.04 11.86
N PHE A 161 10.20 -7.06 11.18
CA PHE A 161 9.71 -6.63 9.89
C PHE A 161 9.68 -7.80 8.88
N LYS A 162 8.68 -7.81 8.02
CA LYS A 162 8.67 -8.61 6.81
C LYS A 162 9.65 -8.02 5.82
N LYS A 163 10.21 -8.86 4.96
CA LYS A 163 11.12 -8.41 3.90
C LYS A 163 10.36 -7.47 2.95
N PRO A 164 10.83 -6.23 2.73
CA PRO A 164 10.19 -5.30 1.80
C PRO A 164 10.00 -5.89 0.40
N VAL A 165 8.81 -5.69 -0.17
CA VAL A 165 8.47 -6.07 -1.56
C VAL A 165 8.67 -4.90 -2.51
N THR A 166 8.28 -3.71 -2.01
CA THR A 166 8.26 -2.45 -2.74
C THR A 166 9.48 -1.60 -2.38
N TYR A 167 10.02 -0.93 -3.39
CA TYR A 167 10.97 0.17 -3.22
C TYR A 167 10.41 1.46 -3.80
N SER A 168 10.69 2.57 -3.11
CA SER A 168 10.27 3.92 -3.47
C SER A 168 11.49 4.82 -3.56
N PHE A 169 11.68 5.53 -4.67
CA PHE A 169 12.85 6.41 -4.86
C PHE A 169 12.69 7.74 -4.11
N PRO A 170 13.62 8.10 -3.20
CA PRO A 170 13.72 9.46 -2.68
C PRO A 170 13.68 10.50 -3.81
N TYR A 171 12.93 11.59 -3.60
CA TYR A 171 12.77 12.70 -4.55
C TYR A 171 12.22 12.32 -5.93
N VAL A 172 11.70 11.10 -6.10
CA VAL A 172 11.29 10.58 -7.42
C VAL A 172 12.45 10.63 -8.44
N SER A 173 13.69 10.51 -7.96
CA SER A 173 14.89 10.65 -8.78
C SER A 173 15.46 9.28 -9.16
N TYR A 174 15.32 8.90 -10.43
CA TYR A 174 15.80 7.62 -10.94
C TYR A 174 16.02 7.65 -12.46
N THR A 175 16.75 6.65 -12.95
CA THR A 175 16.85 6.34 -14.39
C THR A 175 16.38 4.91 -14.65
N GLU A 176 16.23 4.53 -15.92
CA GLU A 176 15.93 3.15 -16.31
C GLU A 176 16.97 2.16 -15.76
N SER A 177 18.25 2.52 -15.74
CA SER A 177 19.31 1.68 -15.17
C SER A 177 19.11 1.40 -13.69
N HIS A 178 18.62 2.37 -12.91
CA HIS A 178 18.29 2.14 -11.50
C HIS A 178 17.13 1.17 -11.35
N ILE A 179 16.06 1.33 -12.13
CA ILE A 179 14.91 0.43 -12.12
C ILE A 179 15.35 -1.01 -12.42
N LEU A 180 16.14 -1.21 -13.49
CA LEU A 180 16.65 -2.52 -13.89
C LEU A 180 17.60 -3.14 -12.85
N GLU A 181 18.36 -2.31 -12.14
CA GLU A 181 19.25 -2.79 -11.08
C GLU A 181 18.49 -3.26 -9.84
N LEU A 182 17.33 -2.65 -9.55
CA LEU A 182 16.54 -2.98 -8.36
C LEU A 182 15.54 -4.13 -8.58
N VAL A 183 14.80 -4.07 -9.68
CA VAL A 183 13.72 -5.01 -9.97
C VAL A 183 14.29 -6.41 -10.15
N SER A 184 13.61 -7.41 -9.58
CA SER A 184 13.97 -8.84 -9.58
C SER A 184 15.21 -9.24 -8.79
N LYS A 185 16.16 -8.32 -8.55
CA LYS A 185 17.30 -8.54 -7.64
C LYS A 185 16.93 -8.33 -6.18
N TYR A 186 16.19 -7.25 -5.90
CA TYR A 186 15.90 -6.82 -4.52
C TYR A 186 14.41 -6.65 -4.27
N PHE A 187 13.66 -6.19 -5.28
CA PHE A 187 12.25 -5.83 -5.14
C PHE A 187 11.40 -6.42 -6.26
N LYS A 188 10.12 -6.70 -5.98
CA LYS A 188 9.17 -7.12 -7.01
C LYS A 188 8.68 -5.92 -7.81
N VAL A 189 8.54 -4.78 -7.14
CA VAL A 189 8.03 -3.54 -7.69
C VAL A 189 8.85 -2.36 -7.18
N VAL A 190 9.14 -1.43 -8.07
CA VAL A 190 9.66 -0.11 -7.74
C VAL A 190 8.57 0.91 -8.04
N ARG A 191 8.09 1.60 -7.02
CA ARG A 191 7.14 2.68 -7.15
C ARG A 191 7.91 3.95 -7.56
N GLY A 192 7.61 4.45 -8.75
CA GLY A 192 8.06 5.77 -9.20
C GLY A 192 6.95 6.80 -9.08
N GLY A 193 7.21 8.02 -9.52
CA GLY A 193 6.21 9.08 -9.51
C GLY A 193 5.37 9.11 -10.78
N PHE A 194 4.85 10.30 -11.07
CA PHE A 194 4.05 10.54 -12.26
C PHE A 194 4.85 10.23 -13.54
N SER A 195 4.21 9.55 -14.49
CA SER A 195 4.82 9.17 -15.77
C SER A 195 4.03 9.72 -16.96
N ASP A 196 4.77 10.15 -18.00
CA ASP A 196 4.21 10.43 -19.32
C ASP A 196 3.82 9.13 -20.08
N ARG A 197 3.82 7.96 -19.44
CA ARG A 197 3.23 6.69 -19.94
C ARG A 197 1.85 6.45 -19.30
N ASN A 198 1.51 5.22 -18.93
CA ASN A 198 0.27 4.95 -18.19
C ASN A 198 0.50 5.28 -16.71
N ASN A 199 -0.48 5.89 -16.02
CA ASN A 199 -0.42 6.12 -14.56
C ASN A 199 -1.38 5.20 -13.80
N LEU A 200 -1.89 4.19 -14.50
CA LEU A 200 -2.68 3.09 -13.97
C LEU A 200 -1.86 1.81 -14.10
N VAL A 201 -2.12 0.88 -13.18
CA VAL A 201 -1.32 -0.33 -13.00
C VAL A 201 -2.23 -1.54 -13.04
N GLY A 202 -1.84 -2.59 -13.79
CA GLY A 202 -2.56 -3.86 -13.73
C GLY A 202 -2.40 -4.53 -12.36
N PHE A 203 -3.21 -5.54 -12.06
CA PHE A 203 -2.93 -6.42 -10.92
C PHE A 203 -1.80 -7.40 -11.27
N ASN A 204 -1.08 -7.89 -10.27
CA ASN A 204 0.11 -8.74 -10.43
C ASN A 204 1.22 -8.07 -11.27
N HIS A 205 1.40 -6.76 -11.07
CA HIS A 205 2.33 -5.94 -11.84
C HIS A 205 3.73 -5.94 -11.23
N THR A 206 4.72 -6.45 -11.96
CA THR A 206 6.12 -6.43 -11.54
C THR A 206 6.91 -5.34 -12.27
N GLY A 207 7.99 -4.87 -11.64
CA GLY A 207 8.83 -3.82 -12.22
C GLY A 207 8.41 -2.42 -11.82
N TYR A 208 8.37 -1.49 -12.78
CA TYR A 208 8.08 -0.08 -12.50
C TYR A 208 6.58 0.17 -12.35
N ALA A 209 6.14 0.65 -11.19
CA ALA A 209 4.77 1.10 -10.94
C ALA A 209 4.73 2.63 -10.80
N PRO A 210 4.05 3.36 -11.69
CA PRO A 210 3.85 4.79 -11.54
C PRO A 210 2.88 5.09 -10.40
N SER A 211 3.05 6.26 -9.78
CA SER A 211 2.14 6.76 -8.76
C SER A 211 1.81 8.23 -8.99
N ILE A 212 0.71 8.68 -8.39
CA ILE A 212 0.23 10.05 -8.54
C ILE A 212 0.32 10.74 -7.18
N GLY A 213 1.08 11.83 -7.10
CA GLY A 213 1.18 12.64 -5.89
C GLY A 213 -0.15 13.30 -5.54
N ILE A 214 -0.62 13.11 -4.30
CA ILE A 214 -1.85 13.71 -3.76
C ILE A 214 -1.60 14.62 -2.56
N ASP A 215 -0.34 14.92 -2.27
CA ASP A 215 0.00 15.93 -1.27
C ASP A 215 -0.54 17.31 -1.66
N GLU A 216 -0.74 18.19 -0.67
CA GLU A 216 -1.21 19.57 -0.85
C GLU A 216 -0.41 20.35 -1.90
N ILE A 217 0.90 20.07 -2.03
CA ILE A 217 1.74 20.67 -3.07
C ILE A 217 1.26 20.38 -4.50
N VAL A 218 0.63 19.22 -4.75
CA VAL A 218 0.15 18.79 -6.08
C VAL A 218 -1.37 18.85 -6.19
N LEU A 219 -2.07 18.41 -5.15
CA LEU A 219 -3.53 18.32 -5.14
C LEU A 219 -4.12 19.73 -4.99
N SER A 220 -4.99 20.08 -5.93
CA SER A 220 -5.74 21.35 -5.89
C SER A 220 -7.22 21.14 -5.62
N ASP A 221 -7.74 19.97 -5.99
CA ASP A 221 -9.15 19.62 -5.89
C ASP A 221 -9.28 18.09 -5.91
N VAL A 222 -9.93 17.52 -4.91
CA VAL A 222 -10.13 16.07 -4.77
C VAL A 222 -10.98 15.51 -5.93
N ASP A 223 -11.77 16.33 -6.61
CA ASP A 223 -12.57 15.90 -7.77
C ASP A 223 -11.71 15.36 -8.93
N TYR A 224 -10.45 15.79 -9.05
CA TYR A 224 -9.53 15.19 -10.01
C TYR A 224 -9.17 13.75 -9.66
N VAL A 225 -8.95 13.47 -8.37
CA VAL A 225 -8.71 12.12 -7.86
C VAL A 225 -9.95 11.25 -8.11
N LYS A 226 -11.15 11.73 -7.77
CA LYS A 226 -12.41 11.02 -8.01
C LYS A 226 -12.62 10.67 -9.49
N LYS A 227 -12.25 11.57 -10.42
CA LYS A 227 -12.30 11.28 -11.86
C LYS A 227 -11.33 10.16 -12.26
N ILE A 228 -10.13 10.13 -11.70
CA ILE A 228 -9.15 9.07 -11.97
C ILE A 228 -9.64 7.73 -11.42
N LEU A 229 -10.23 7.71 -10.21
CA LEU A 229 -10.83 6.49 -9.65
C LEU A 229 -11.88 5.87 -10.58
N ARG A 230 -12.77 6.70 -11.14
CA ARG A 230 -13.80 6.24 -12.10
C ARG A 230 -13.18 5.69 -13.38
N ILE A 231 -12.13 6.33 -13.90
CA ILE A 231 -11.40 5.83 -15.08
C ILE A 231 -10.72 4.50 -14.76
N ALA A 232 -10.08 4.35 -13.60
CA ALA A 232 -9.46 3.11 -13.16
C ALA A 232 -10.49 1.97 -13.06
N LYS A 233 -11.68 2.25 -12.49
CA LYS A 233 -12.82 1.33 -12.44
C LYS A 233 -13.28 0.90 -13.83
N GLU A 234 -13.50 1.85 -14.74
CA GLU A 234 -13.91 1.59 -16.13
C GLU A 234 -12.90 0.72 -16.88
N LEU A 235 -11.61 0.89 -16.58
CA LEU A 235 -10.50 0.17 -17.23
C LEU A 235 -10.08 -1.10 -16.50
N GLY A 236 -10.70 -1.47 -15.38
CA GLY A 236 -10.30 -2.66 -14.62
C GLY A 236 -8.85 -2.62 -14.14
N THR A 237 -8.33 -1.42 -13.83
CA THR A 237 -6.94 -1.19 -13.40
C THR A 237 -6.87 -0.56 -12.02
N ASN A 238 -5.67 -0.49 -11.48
CA ASN A 238 -5.37 0.07 -10.16
C ASN A 238 -4.70 1.43 -10.27
N VAL A 239 -4.84 2.25 -9.24
CA VAL A 239 -4.09 3.51 -9.09
C VAL A 239 -3.32 3.51 -7.77
N ILE A 240 -2.07 3.95 -7.82
CA ILE A 240 -1.24 4.17 -6.62
C ILE A 240 -1.17 5.67 -6.38
N PHE A 241 -1.61 6.11 -5.21
CA PHE A 241 -1.43 7.48 -4.76
C PHE A 241 -0.24 7.58 -3.81
N MET A 242 0.62 8.56 -4.08
CA MET A 242 1.78 8.89 -3.27
C MET A 242 1.48 10.12 -2.43
N CYS A 243 1.81 10.06 -1.16
CA CYS A 243 1.76 11.16 -0.21
C CYS A 243 2.87 10.98 0.84
N HIS A 244 3.03 11.93 1.77
CA HIS A 244 4.03 11.80 2.82
C HIS A 244 3.40 11.83 4.22
N SER A 245 2.85 12.98 4.63
CA SER A 245 2.30 13.17 5.98
C SER A 245 0.77 13.13 6.01
N ILE A 246 0.17 12.60 7.08
CA ILE A 246 -1.27 12.67 7.33
C ILE A 246 -1.51 13.67 8.45
N LEU A 247 -2.06 14.84 8.13
CA LEU A 247 -2.10 15.93 9.10
C LEU A 247 -3.41 16.72 8.98
N PRO A 248 -4.15 16.96 10.09
CA PRO A 248 -5.40 17.71 10.07
C PRO A 248 -5.26 19.14 9.55
N ASP A 249 -6.37 19.70 9.07
CA ASP A 249 -6.40 21.05 8.49
C ASP A 249 -6.20 22.14 9.57
N GLU A 250 -6.60 21.85 10.80
CA GLU A 250 -6.62 22.75 11.95
C GLU A 250 -5.27 22.92 12.70
N VAL A 251 -4.25 22.15 12.33
CA VAL A 251 -2.95 22.17 12.99
C VAL A 251 -2.14 23.43 12.61
N ASP A 252 -1.44 24.08 13.55
CA ASP A 252 -0.52 25.20 13.24
C ASP A 252 0.82 24.67 12.72
N TRP A 253 1.13 24.99 11.48
CA TRP A 253 2.24 24.48 10.69
C TRP A 253 3.60 25.00 11.11
N ASN A 254 3.65 26.14 11.81
CA ASN A 254 4.90 26.68 12.34
C ASN A 254 5.44 25.86 13.52
N ASP A 255 4.59 25.03 14.14
CA ASP A 255 4.91 24.21 15.32
C ASP A 255 5.33 22.78 14.95
N PHE A 256 5.23 22.40 13.67
CA PHE A 256 5.53 21.04 13.19
C PHE A 256 6.93 20.94 12.59
N GLY A 257 7.76 21.95 12.86
CA GLY A 257 8.97 22.21 12.13
C GLY A 257 10.27 22.10 12.92
N TRP A 258 11.14 21.21 12.45
CA TRP A 258 12.54 21.16 12.81
C TRP A 258 13.30 22.15 11.91
N GLU A 259 13.47 23.39 12.40
CA GLU A 259 14.22 24.49 11.76
C GLU A 259 13.60 25.09 10.48
N GLU A 260 14.25 26.06 9.81
CA GLU A 260 13.70 26.87 8.69
C GLU A 260 13.21 26.07 7.48
N GLN A 261 13.73 24.85 7.24
CA GLN A 261 13.33 23.97 6.13
C GLN A 261 11.94 23.32 6.32
N SER A 262 11.37 23.44 7.52
CA SER A 262 10.09 22.82 7.88
C SER A 262 8.85 23.45 7.26
N LEU A 263 8.90 24.75 6.94
CA LEU A 263 7.78 25.47 6.35
C LEU A 263 7.49 24.97 4.92
N GLU A 264 8.51 24.53 4.19
CA GLU A 264 8.36 23.91 2.87
C GLU A 264 7.88 22.47 2.97
N SER A 265 8.29 21.74 4.03
CA SER A 265 7.93 20.32 4.20
C SER A 265 6.46 20.11 4.58
N GLY A 266 5.82 21.10 5.22
CA GLY A 266 4.40 21.06 5.59
C GLY A 266 3.44 20.87 4.42
N LYS A 267 3.86 21.16 3.17
CA LYS A 267 3.04 20.95 1.96
C LYS A 267 3.09 19.53 1.42
N TYR A 268 4.00 18.68 1.92
CA TYR A 268 4.02 17.23 1.67
C TYR A 268 3.09 16.52 2.65
N ARG A 269 1.81 16.85 2.52
CA ARG A 269 0.77 16.30 3.39
C ARG A 269 -0.53 16.07 2.66
N ILE A 270 -1.38 15.30 3.29
CA ILE A 270 -2.81 15.22 2.97
C ILE A 270 -3.62 15.22 4.27
N SER A 271 -4.80 15.86 4.25
CA SER A 271 -5.66 15.87 5.43
C SER A 271 -6.43 14.55 5.59
N PRO A 272 -6.68 14.08 6.83
CA PRO A 272 -7.51 12.91 7.09
C PRO A 272 -8.88 12.99 6.40
N LYS A 273 -9.46 14.20 6.34
CA LYS A 273 -10.71 14.47 5.63
C LYS A 273 -10.61 14.20 4.13
N THR A 274 -9.53 14.65 3.49
CA THR A 274 -9.32 14.39 2.06
C THR A 274 -9.10 12.90 1.79
N ILE A 275 -8.36 12.19 2.65
CA ILE A 275 -8.22 10.73 2.56
C ILE A 275 -9.59 10.06 2.68
N GLN A 276 -10.40 10.46 3.66
CA GLN A 276 -11.75 9.93 3.85
C GLN A 276 -12.61 10.15 2.60
N ASP A 277 -12.61 11.34 2.01
CA ASP A 277 -13.34 11.64 0.78
C ASP A 277 -12.94 10.72 -0.40
N ILE A 278 -11.65 10.35 -0.47
CA ILE A 278 -11.13 9.41 -1.48
C ILE A 278 -11.59 7.98 -1.19
N ILE A 279 -11.52 7.54 0.08
CA ILE A 279 -11.99 6.22 0.52
C ILE A 279 -13.49 6.06 0.24
N ASP A 280 -14.29 7.07 0.60
CA ASP A 280 -15.74 7.04 0.43
C ASP A 280 -16.12 6.97 -1.05
N GLU A 281 -15.46 7.74 -1.92
CA GLU A 281 -15.69 7.61 -3.37
C GLU A 281 -15.29 6.21 -3.87
N ALA A 282 -14.11 5.71 -3.49
CA ALA A 282 -13.61 4.40 -3.93
C ALA A 282 -14.57 3.27 -3.51
N LYS A 283 -15.06 3.28 -2.27
CA LYS A 283 -16.07 2.34 -1.78
C LYS A 283 -17.39 2.47 -2.53
N ASN A 284 -17.86 3.70 -2.76
CA ASN A 284 -19.10 3.96 -3.49
C ASN A 284 -19.09 3.41 -4.92
N ILE A 285 -17.92 3.36 -5.57
CA ILE A 285 -17.76 2.78 -6.91
C ILE A 285 -17.17 1.36 -6.92
N ASP A 286 -17.20 0.67 -5.76
CA ASP A 286 -16.74 -0.73 -5.60
C ASP A 286 -15.28 -0.95 -6.07
N LEU A 287 -14.37 -0.06 -5.68
CA LEU A 287 -12.94 -0.29 -5.78
C LEU A 287 -12.44 -1.00 -4.52
N GLU A 288 -11.48 -1.90 -4.69
CA GLU A 288 -10.79 -2.56 -3.58
C GLU A 288 -9.57 -1.75 -3.12
N PHE A 289 -9.12 -1.99 -1.88
CA PHE A 289 -7.95 -1.33 -1.30
C PHE A 289 -6.80 -2.33 -1.22
N TYR A 290 -5.66 -1.94 -1.78
CA TYR A 290 -4.47 -2.77 -1.85
C TYR A 290 -3.26 -2.05 -1.23
N THR A 291 -2.31 -2.82 -0.73
CA THR A 291 -0.92 -2.34 -0.63
C THR A 291 -0.25 -2.39 -2.01
N THR A 292 0.89 -1.71 -2.13
CA THR A 292 1.72 -1.77 -3.35
C THR A 292 2.25 -3.19 -3.58
N SER A 293 2.56 -3.94 -2.51
CA SER A 293 2.92 -5.36 -2.62
C SER A 293 1.79 -6.24 -3.18
N GLU A 294 0.54 -5.99 -2.76
CA GLU A 294 -0.62 -6.72 -3.27
C GLU A 294 -0.85 -6.43 -4.76
N ILE A 295 -0.74 -5.16 -5.18
CA ILE A 295 -0.76 -4.80 -6.61
C ILE A 295 0.34 -5.53 -7.39
N ALA A 296 1.52 -5.73 -6.78
CA ALA A 296 2.61 -6.51 -7.36
C ALA A 296 2.38 -8.04 -7.33
N GLY A 297 1.21 -8.49 -6.87
CA GLY A 297 0.86 -9.90 -6.81
C GLY A 297 1.58 -10.65 -5.70
N VAL A 298 1.97 -9.99 -4.62
CA VAL A 298 2.50 -10.64 -3.40
C VAL A 298 1.40 -10.72 -2.36
N ALA A 299 1.19 -11.94 -1.86
CA ALA A 299 0.23 -12.21 -0.80
C ALA A 299 0.79 -11.74 0.55
N THR A 300 -0.06 -11.10 1.36
CA THR A 300 0.26 -10.68 2.72
C THR A 300 -0.68 -11.32 3.72
N PHE A 301 -0.15 -11.77 4.86
CA PHE A 301 -0.92 -12.47 5.89
C PHE A 301 -0.75 -11.73 7.22
N ILE A 302 -1.84 -11.40 7.90
CA ILE A 302 -1.76 -10.86 9.26
C ILE A 302 -1.38 -11.96 10.25
N ASP A 303 -1.99 -13.14 10.12
CA ASP A 303 -1.72 -14.26 11.00
C ASP A 303 -0.47 -15.03 10.54
N ARG A 304 0.53 -15.10 11.42
CA ARG A 304 1.81 -15.78 11.15
C ARG A 304 1.66 -17.29 11.06
N ASN A 305 0.75 -17.88 11.84
CA ASN A 305 0.52 -19.32 11.77
C ASN A 305 -0.17 -19.68 10.46
N MET A 306 -1.06 -18.82 9.98
CA MET A 306 -1.62 -18.94 8.63
C MET A 306 -0.51 -18.83 7.57
N GLU A 307 0.33 -17.78 7.62
CA GLU A 307 1.44 -17.62 6.67
C GLU A 307 2.36 -18.86 6.66
N SER A 308 2.77 -19.34 7.84
CA SER A 308 3.63 -20.52 7.99
C SER A 308 2.98 -21.77 7.41
N SER A 309 1.71 -22.01 7.73
CA SER A 309 0.95 -23.17 7.22
C SER A 309 0.83 -23.13 5.70
N ILE A 310 0.59 -21.95 5.12
CA ILE A 310 0.55 -21.80 3.67
C ILE A 310 1.91 -22.11 3.06
N ARG A 311 3.01 -21.57 3.58
CA ARG A 311 4.37 -21.85 3.09
C ARG A 311 4.70 -23.35 3.09
N GLU A 312 4.27 -24.08 4.12
CA GLU A 312 4.39 -25.53 4.18
C GLU A 312 3.60 -26.20 3.04
N ILE A 313 2.35 -25.80 2.83
CA ILE A 313 1.44 -26.39 1.82
C ILE A 313 1.95 -26.17 0.40
N ILE A 314 2.42 -24.96 0.07
CA ILE A 314 2.96 -24.64 -1.26
C ILE A 314 4.42 -25.10 -1.44
N SER A 315 5.01 -25.78 -0.46
CA SER A 315 6.42 -26.20 -0.47
C SER A 315 7.38 -25.04 -0.75
N ASN A 316 7.06 -23.87 -0.19
CA ASN A 316 7.79 -22.63 -0.39
C ASN A 316 8.32 -22.02 0.94
N PRO A 317 9.12 -22.77 1.73
CA PRO A 317 9.62 -22.26 3.00
C PRO A 317 10.74 -21.23 2.84
N LEU A 318 11.40 -21.17 1.68
CA LEU A 318 12.61 -20.37 1.46
C LEU A 318 12.44 -19.20 0.47
N GLU A 319 11.35 -19.11 -0.30
CA GLU A 319 11.18 -17.93 -1.14
C GLU A 319 10.80 -16.71 -0.32
N GLN A 320 11.25 -15.56 -0.83
CA GLN A 320 11.13 -14.27 -0.19
C GLN A 320 9.66 -13.86 -0.04
N TRP A 321 8.83 -14.17 -1.04
CA TRP A 321 7.45 -13.73 -1.13
C TRP A 321 6.55 -14.85 -1.63
N ILE A 322 5.30 -14.88 -1.16
CA ILE A 322 4.27 -15.80 -1.65
C ILE A 322 3.54 -15.12 -2.80
N SER A 323 3.49 -15.75 -3.97
CA SER A 323 2.80 -15.18 -5.13
C SER A 323 1.30 -15.41 -5.04
N ILE A 324 0.48 -14.38 -5.25
CA ILE A 324 -0.98 -14.52 -5.33
C ILE A 324 -1.38 -15.48 -6.46
N SER A 325 -0.65 -15.48 -7.58
CA SER A 325 -0.91 -16.39 -8.69
C SER A 325 -0.69 -17.86 -8.32
N GLU A 326 0.16 -18.16 -7.36
CA GLU A 326 0.38 -19.51 -6.85
C GLU A 326 -0.79 -19.94 -5.96
N LEU A 327 -1.21 -19.09 -5.02
CA LEU A 327 -2.35 -19.33 -4.15
C LEU A 327 -3.65 -19.52 -4.94
N SER A 328 -3.79 -18.80 -6.05
CA SER A 328 -4.95 -18.93 -6.94
C SER A 328 -5.10 -20.33 -7.55
N LYS A 329 -4.07 -21.19 -7.55
CA LYS A 329 -4.14 -22.55 -8.10
C LYS A 329 -4.74 -23.56 -7.12
N ILE A 330 -4.84 -23.20 -5.85
CA ILE A 330 -5.28 -24.10 -4.78
C ILE A 330 -6.82 -24.20 -4.80
N THR A 331 -7.32 -25.43 -4.86
CA THR A 331 -8.77 -25.74 -4.86
C THR A 331 -9.25 -26.36 -3.54
N GLU A 332 -8.34 -26.94 -2.76
CA GLU A 332 -8.64 -27.53 -1.46
C GLU A 332 -7.55 -27.11 -0.47
N LEU A 333 -7.96 -26.65 0.70
CA LEU A 333 -7.05 -26.11 1.71
C LEU A 333 -7.43 -26.61 3.10
N ASP A 334 -6.48 -27.26 3.77
CA ASP A 334 -6.61 -27.67 5.17
C ASP A 334 -5.70 -26.83 6.07
N LEU A 335 -6.35 -26.02 6.90
CA LEU A 335 -5.73 -25.17 7.91
C LEU A 335 -6.23 -25.54 9.32
N SER A 336 -6.69 -26.77 9.51
CA SER A 336 -7.20 -27.22 10.81
C SER A 336 -6.10 -27.34 11.87
N GLY A 337 -6.43 -26.96 13.11
CA GLY A 337 -5.50 -27.13 14.24
C GLY A 337 -4.25 -26.23 14.17
N LYS A 338 -4.30 -25.13 13.41
CA LYS A 338 -3.14 -24.28 13.13
C LYS A 338 -3.01 -23.07 14.05
N ASN A 339 -3.87 -22.95 15.07
CA ASN A 339 -3.88 -21.81 16.00
C ASN A 339 -4.02 -20.46 15.26
N ILE A 340 -4.82 -20.45 14.19
CA ILE A 340 -5.11 -19.26 13.39
C ILE A 340 -6.20 -18.46 14.10
N SER A 341 -6.07 -17.14 14.11
CA SER A 341 -7.03 -16.21 14.71
C SER A 341 -7.53 -15.14 13.74
N ASN A 342 -6.76 -14.86 12.68
CA ASN A 342 -7.10 -13.87 11.66
C ASN A 342 -6.99 -14.51 10.26
N LEU A 343 -8.03 -14.31 9.44
CA LEU A 343 -8.14 -14.89 8.09
C LEU A 343 -7.60 -13.99 6.97
N ASP A 344 -7.01 -12.83 7.28
CA ASP A 344 -6.42 -11.97 6.26
C ASP A 344 -5.33 -12.71 5.48
N GLY A 345 -5.54 -12.79 4.18
CA GLY A 345 -4.79 -13.61 3.23
C GLY A 345 -5.63 -14.72 2.60
N ILE A 346 -6.77 -15.10 3.19
CA ILE A 346 -7.64 -16.13 2.63
C ILE A 346 -8.26 -15.70 1.29
N GLN A 347 -8.46 -14.39 1.10
CA GLN A 347 -8.99 -13.83 -0.14
C GLN A 347 -8.16 -14.19 -1.38
N TYR A 348 -6.88 -14.56 -1.21
CA TYR A 348 -5.98 -14.89 -2.33
C TYR A 348 -6.28 -16.23 -3.02
N PHE A 349 -7.08 -17.09 -2.40
CA PHE A 349 -7.36 -18.44 -2.89
C PHE A 349 -8.58 -18.42 -3.83
N LEU A 350 -8.47 -17.71 -4.95
CA LEU A 350 -9.58 -17.43 -5.87
C LEU A 350 -10.32 -18.66 -6.43
N ASN A 351 -9.65 -19.80 -6.50
CA ASN A 351 -10.22 -21.05 -6.99
C ASN A 351 -10.54 -22.07 -5.88
N LEU A 352 -10.50 -21.64 -4.61
CA LEU A 352 -10.75 -22.52 -3.47
C LEU A 352 -12.19 -23.01 -3.46
N GLU A 353 -12.38 -24.32 -3.44
CA GLU A 353 -13.68 -24.98 -3.38
C GLU A 353 -13.95 -25.65 -2.03
N LYS A 354 -12.91 -26.13 -1.35
CA LYS A 354 -13.01 -26.77 -0.03
C LYS A 354 -12.02 -26.16 0.95
N LEU A 355 -12.50 -25.79 2.14
CA LEU A 355 -11.70 -25.16 3.19
C LEU A 355 -11.98 -25.82 4.55
N ASN A 356 -10.95 -26.33 5.21
CA ASN A 356 -11.03 -26.78 6.59
C ASN A 356 -10.31 -25.77 7.50
N LEU A 357 -11.06 -25.09 8.37
CA LEU A 357 -10.56 -24.16 9.39
C LEU A 357 -10.85 -24.66 10.81
N SER A 358 -11.21 -25.94 10.97
CA SER A 358 -11.59 -26.49 12.26
C SER A 358 -10.46 -26.42 13.30
N ASN A 359 -10.82 -26.35 14.59
CA ASN A 359 -9.85 -26.35 15.70
C ASN A 359 -8.86 -25.15 15.65
N ASN A 360 -9.38 -23.96 15.40
CA ASN A 360 -8.63 -22.69 15.40
C ASN A 360 -9.25 -21.70 16.40
N ASN A 361 -8.76 -20.46 16.40
CA ASN A 361 -9.18 -19.38 17.29
C ASN A 361 -9.82 -18.21 16.53
N ILE A 362 -10.51 -18.50 15.42
CA ILE A 362 -11.10 -17.50 14.54
C ILE A 362 -12.45 -17.04 15.10
N THR A 363 -12.66 -15.73 15.14
CA THR A 363 -13.94 -15.10 15.54
C THR A 363 -14.58 -14.29 14.42
N ASP A 364 -13.84 -13.94 13.37
CA ASP A 364 -14.33 -13.18 12.22
C ASP A 364 -14.16 -13.98 10.93
N PHE A 365 -15.28 -14.31 10.29
CA PHE A 365 -15.32 -15.09 9.06
C PHE A 365 -15.74 -14.27 7.83
N ARG A 366 -15.88 -12.95 7.93
CA ARG A 366 -16.37 -12.08 6.83
C ARG A 366 -15.54 -12.20 5.56
N LEU A 367 -14.23 -12.42 5.67
CA LEU A 367 -13.33 -12.57 4.52
C LEU A 367 -13.63 -13.79 3.64
N LEU A 368 -14.37 -14.79 4.15
CA LEU A 368 -14.79 -15.94 3.34
C LEU A 368 -15.76 -15.55 2.22
N GLU A 369 -16.48 -14.44 2.36
CA GLU A 369 -17.36 -13.90 1.31
C GLU A 369 -16.57 -13.47 0.06
N LYS A 370 -15.25 -13.26 0.19
CA LYS A 370 -14.35 -12.89 -0.92
C LYS A 370 -13.90 -14.11 -1.74
N LEU A 371 -14.29 -15.33 -1.39
CA LEU A 371 -13.95 -16.57 -2.09
C LEU A 371 -15.07 -16.99 -3.07
N PRO A 372 -14.97 -16.69 -4.37
CA PRO A 372 -16.10 -16.85 -5.29
C PRO A 372 -16.45 -18.30 -5.63
N LYS A 373 -15.55 -19.26 -5.35
CA LYS A 373 -15.73 -20.68 -5.69
C LYS A 373 -15.92 -21.60 -4.48
N LEU A 374 -15.97 -21.05 -3.26
CA LEU A 374 -16.02 -21.86 -2.05
C LEU A 374 -17.37 -22.57 -1.94
N LYS A 375 -17.34 -23.91 -1.85
CA LYS A 375 -18.53 -24.78 -1.81
C LYS A 375 -18.66 -25.55 -0.50
N LYS A 376 -17.53 -25.91 0.13
CA LYS A 376 -17.49 -26.72 1.35
C LYS A 376 -16.58 -26.06 2.37
N ILE A 377 -17.08 -25.93 3.60
CA ILE A 377 -16.32 -25.36 4.70
C ILE A 377 -16.55 -26.12 6.01
N ASP A 378 -15.47 -26.35 6.75
CA ASP A 378 -15.53 -26.81 8.14
C ASP A 378 -14.97 -25.72 9.06
N LEU A 379 -15.82 -25.21 9.96
CA LEU A 379 -15.50 -24.19 10.96
C LEU A 379 -15.56 -24.74 12.39
N SER A 380 -15.72 -26.05 12.58
CA SER A 380 -15.93 -26.66 13.89
C SER A 380 -14.81 -26.33 14.88
N ASN A 381 -15.14 -26.21 16.17
CA ASN A 381 -14.18 -25.91 17.24
C ASN A 381 -13.37 -24.61 17.04
N ASN A 382 -14.02 -23.54 16.55
CA ASN A 382 -13.53 -22.15 16.66
C ASN A 382 -14.21 -21.42 17.83
N LEU A 383 -13.63 -20.30 18.28
CA LEU A 383 -13.97 -19.63 19.55
C LEU A 383 -15.40 -19.03 19.64
N GLU A 384 -16.22 -19.07 18.58
CA GLU A 384 -17.60 -18.58 18.62
C GLU A 384 -18.67 -19.50 17.99
N SER A 385 -18.53 -20.82 18.05
CA SER A 385 -19.70 -21.71 17.81
C SER A 385 -20.69 -21.78 19.00
N LYS A 386 -20.58 -20.87 19.98
CA LYS A 386 -21.44 -20.83 21.18
C LYS A 386 -22.42 -19.66 21.29
N ASN A 387 -22.40 -18.67 20.39
CA ASN A 387 -23.42 -17.62 20.37
C ASN A 387 -23.97 -17.43 18.96
N GLU A 388 -25.26 -17.73 18.82
CA GLU A 388 -26.05 -17.65 17.60
C GLU A 388 -26.04 -16.23 17.01
N THR A 389 -25.46 -16.06 15.82
CA THR A 389 -25.99 -15.14 14.81
C THR A 389 -25.53 -15.53 13.40
N PHE A 390 -26.39 -16.28 12.70
CA PHE A 390 -26.63 -16.25 11.25
C PHE A 390 -25.43 -16.02 10.31
N TYR A 391 -24.75 -17.10 9.91
CA TYR A 391 -24.36 -17.24 8.50
C TYR A 391 -25.52 -17.89 7.76
N HIS A 392 -26.46 -17.07 7.28
CA HIS A 392 -27.35 -17.51 6.22
C HIS A 392 -26.50 -17.66 4.96
N SER A 393 -26.05 -18.89 4.71
CA SER A 393 -25.62 -19.34 3.40
C SER A 393 -26.75 -19.00 2.42
N LYS A 394 -26.55 -17.96 1.61
CA LYS A 394 -27.43 -17.65 0.51
C LYS A 394 -27.21 -18.76 -0.55
N LYS A 395 -28.04 -19.80 -0.47
CA LYS A 395 -28.24 -20.89 -1.45
C LYS A 395 -26.97 -21.55 -2.00
N ILE A 396 -26.58 -22.65 -1.36
CA ILE A 396 -26.14 -23.84 -2.09
C ILE A 396 -26.92 -25.01 -1.48
N ALA A 397 -28.12 -25.24 -2.02
CA ALA A 397 -28.94 -26.41 -1.77
C ALA A 397 -29.58 -26.79 -3.12
N GLU A 398 -28.88 -27.70 -3.81
CA GLU A 398 -29.31 -28.85 -4.63
C GLU A 398 -28.25 -29.17 -5.68
#